data_AF-A0A925Y0V6-F1
#
_entry.id   AF-A0A925Y0V6-F1
#
_cell.length_a   1.000
_cell.length_b   1.000
_cell.length_c   1.000
_cell.angle_alpha   90.00
_cell.angle_beta   90.00
_cell.angle_gamma   90.00
#
_symmetry.space_group_name_H-M   'P 1'
#
loop_
_entity.id
_entity.type
_entity.pdbx_description
1 polymer ?
#
loop_
_entity_poly.entity_id
_entity_poly.type
_entity_poly.pdbx_seq_one_letter_code
_entity_poly.pdbx_strand_id
1 'polypeptide(L)'
;MSQHSVVIVMCKAPVKGLVKTRLAVNVGEAVALNIYTVLLQHIFEQFSKAAHDVIYCIDGNRELMNNHNIATIAQHGENLGQRICNAVTDVGEYDHYIVIGADAPFVDLDVIDESLVQLNKNDVVIGPAHDGGYYLIAMKTLHQELFHNISWSTPHVLTQTLETCTEMGLRAHLLHSLTDVDTLQDIIALEAPSSKHQGVVAKLRNLIAALCCLFCVSSAAQADGGWTRKQGELFGKVAFQTLSTSSAYNLNGTKSTTSRYSLWSVSLYAEYGLDSNVMLSLNAPMYRSSKVEDYDAVGNIGDIAIDVRYGVVTGDWPVSIGVGLELPTGDERGFATYSGVVDPLVDLRPVYLPTGDGELNLWINAGMSHSFWPTEAFVSIDAGYNIRGLSASDYTRRFDNGQFTNQYRASIKGGYKVLSPLWVTLSVYRFATAGTPQPGRFTFNGLGEGVEYNAWDIGLLYEIGTVSVSVDASSAFTTPRAIYGGVNVFFGAMITL
;
A
#
# COMPACT_ATOMS: atom_id res chain seq x y z
N MET A 1 44.59 9.57 -31.68
CA MET A 1 44.26 8.29 -31.03
C MET A 1 42.85 8.40 -30.50
N SER A 2 42.06 7.32 -30.51
CA SER A 2 40.80 7.27 -29.77
C SER A 2 41.12 7.24 -28.28
N GLN A 3 40.63 8.22 -27.51
CA GLN A 3 40.85 8.25 -26.06
C GLN A 3 40.10 7.10 -25.40
N HIS A 4 40.81 6.27 -24.66
CA HIS A 4 40.27 5.10 -23.98
C HIS A 4 39.70 5.53 -22.63
N SER A 5 38.39 5.34 -22.42
CA SER A 5 37.70 5.82 -21.22
C SER A 5 36.94 4.66 -20.56
N VAL A 6 36.98 4.59 -19.23
CA VAL A 6 36.30 3.57 -18.43
C VAL A 6 35.24 4.17 -17.51
N VAL A 7 34.07 3.55 -17.49
CA VAL A 7 33.02 3.83 -16.50
C VAL A 7 33.06 2.76 -15.41
N ILE A 8 33.38 3.17 -14.18
CA ILE A 8 33.39 2.32 -13.00
C ILE A 8 32.08 2.54 -12.25
N VAL A 9 31.21 1.52 -12.23
CA VAL A 9 29.92 1.58 -11.53
C VAL A 9 30.08 0.97 -10.15
N MET A 10 29.99 1.81 -9.11
CA MET A 10 30.07 1.40 -7.71
C MET A 10 28.70 0.89 -7.25
N CYS A 11 28.59 -0.41 -6.96
CA CYS A 11 27.34 -1.03 -6.54
C CYS A 11 27.51 -2.11 -5.47
N LYS A 12 26.41 -2.46 -4.78
CA LYS A 12 26.33 -3.59 -3.84
C LYS A 12 25.65 -4.79 -4.50
N ALA A 13 26.01 -5.99 -4.07
CA ALA A 13 25.25 -7.20 -4.40
C ALA A 13 23.81 -7.10 -3.84
N PRO A 14 22.77 -7.43 -4.64
CA PRO A 14 21.35 -7.27 -4.27
C PRO A 14 20.93 -8.35 -3.27
N VAL A 15 21.28 -8.13 -1.99
CA VAL A 15 20.96 -9.02 -0.89
C VAL A 15 19.96 -8.33 0.05
N LYS A 16 18.86 -9.02 0.35
CA LYS A 16 17.82 -8.56 1.28
C LYS A 16 18.46 -8.12 2.62
N GLY A 17 18.09 -6.92 3.08
CA GLY A 17 18.59 -6.34 4.33
C GLY A 17 19.97 -5.67 4.27
N LEU A 18 20.73 -5.84 3.17
CA LEU A 18 22.06 -5.23 2.99
C LEU A 18 22.09 -4.03 2.04
N VAL A 19 21.00 -3.80 1.31
CA VAL A 19 20.83 -2.72 0.32
C VAL A 19 19.65 -1.83 0.68
N LYS A 20 19.76 -0.53 0.35
CA LYS A 20 18.73 0.50 0.58
C LYS A 20 18.07 0.41 1.97
N THR A 21 18.90 0.31 3.00
CA THR A 21 18.46 0.14 4.41
C THR A 21 17.65 1.32 4.94
N ARG A 22 17.89 2.54 4.46
CA ARG A 22 17.08 3.75 4.75
C ARG A 22 15.66 3.59 4.20
N LEU A 23 15.50 3.37 2.89
CA LEU A 23 14.23 3.03 2.24
C LEU A 23 13.51 1.85 2.93
N ALA A 24 14.25 0.79 3.30
CA ALA A 24 13.70 -0.38 3.98
C ALA A 24 12.98 -0.08 5.31
N VAL A 25 13.29 1.04 5.98
CA VAL A 25 12.55 1.49 7.18
C VAL A 25 11.09 1.81 6.84
N ASN A 26 10.81 2.35 5.66
CA ASN A 26 9.47 2.74 5.24
C ASN A 26 8.71 1.64 4.49
N VAL A 27 9.41 0.82 3.70
CA VAL A 27 8.76 -0.14 2.77
C VAL A 27 9.09 -1.61 3.04
N GLY A 28 9.99 -1.90 3.97
CA GLY A 28 10.46 -3.26 4.27
C GLY A 28 11.58 -3.76 3.36
N GLU A 29 12.42 -4.66 3.88
CA GLU A 29 13.66 -5.12 3.25
C GLU A 29 13.48 -5.76 1.86
N ALA A 30 12.42 -6.56 1.68
CA ALA A 30 12.15 -7.24 0.41
C ALA A 30 11.77 -6.26 -0.70
N VAL A 31 11.15 -5.14 -0.32
CA VAL A 31 10.71 -4.09 -1.24
C VAL A 31 11.86 -3.16 -1.58
N ALA A 32 12.64 -2.76 -0.59
CA ALA A 32 13.87 -2.01 -0.80
C ALA A 32 14.85 -2.77 -1.70
N LEU A 33 14.95 -4.09 -1.54
CA LEU A 33 15.67 -4.97 -2.47
C LEU A 33 15.10 -4.91 -3.90
N ASN A 34 13.78 -5.04 -4.09
CA ASN A 34 13.18 -5.03 -5.42
C ASN A 34 13.35 -3.68 -6.13
N ILE A 35 13.19 -2.57 -5.40
CA ILE A 35 13.46 -1.21 -5.89
C ILE A 35 14.94 -1.06 -6.29
N TYR A 36 15.86 -1.52 -5.45
CA TYR A 36 17.30 -1.53 -5.75
C TYR A 36 17.64 -2.39 -6.98
N THR A 37 16.99 -3.55 -7.15
CA THR A 37 17.13 -4.39 -8.34
C THR A 37 16.65 -3.68 -9.61
N VAL A 38 15.57 -2.90 -9.55
CA VAL A 38 15.10 -2.09 -10.69
C VAL A 38 16.07 -0.95 -11.03
N LEU A 39 16.65 -0.28 -10.03
CA LEU A 39 17.70 0.74 -10.25
C LEU A 39 18.93 0.11 -10.93
N LEU A 40 19.46 -0.99 -10.38
CA LEU A 40 20.57 -1.74 -10.96
C LEU A 40 20.27 -2.18 -12.40
N GLN A 41 19.10 -2.76 -12.65
CA GLN A 41 18.70 -3.19 -13.99
C GLN A 41 18.61 -2.01 -14.96
N HIS A 42 18.17 -0.83 -14.50
CA HIS A 42 18.13 0.35 -15.36
C HIS A 42 19.54 0.80 -15.78
N ILE A 43 20.48 0.84 -14.83
CA ILE A 43 21.90 1.13 -15.11
C ILE A 43 22.47 0.09 -16.09
N PHE A 44 22.21 -1.22 -15.90
CA PHE A 44 22.62 -2.26 -16.85
C PHE A 44 22.04 -2.03 -18.27
N GLU A 45 20.75 -1.70 -18.38
CA GLU A 45 20.06 -1.45 -19.66
C GLU A 45 20.53 -0.18 -20.38
N GLN A 46 21.03 0.82 -19.64
CA GLN A 46 21.64 2.04 -20.18
C GLN A 46 23.09 1.78 -20.62
N PHE A 47 23.93 1.28 -19.71
CA PHE A 47 25.38 1.19 -19.92
C PHE A 47 25.82 -0.02 -20.77
N SER A 48 24.96 -1.02 -20.98
CA SER A 48 25.17 -2.08 -22.00
C SER A 48 25.26 -1.55 -23.44
N LYS A 49 24.95 -0.27 -23.67
CA LYS A 49 25.02 0.42 -24.97
C LYS A 49 26.16 1.43 -25.04
N ALA A 50 26.99 1.55 -24.00
CA ALA A 50 28.12 2.47 -23.98
C ALA A 50 29.14 2.12 -25.08
N ALA A 51 29.78 3.14 -25.65
CA ALA A 51 30.97 2.99 -26.50
C ALA A 51 32.28 2.91 -25.69
N HIS A 52 32.16 2.81 -24.36
CA HIS A 52 33.23 2.81 -23.37
C HIS A 52 33.26 1.47 -22.64
N ASP A 53 34.41 1.12 -22.06
CA ASP A 53 34.47 -0.02 -21.14
C ASP A 53 33.68 0.31 -19.87
N VAL A 54 32.82 -0.62 -19.45
CA VAL A 54 32.01 -0.47 -18.23
C VAL A 54 32.33 -1.61 -17.28
N ILE A 55 32.84 -1.26 -16.10
CA ILE A 55 33.28 -2.21 -15.08
C ILE A 55 32.45 -1.97 -13.81
N TYR A 56 31.75 -3.01 -13.36
CA TYR A 56 30.94 -2.96 -12.14
C TYR A 56 31.79 -3.37 -10.94
N CYS A 57 32.05 -2.42 -10.04
CA CYS A 57 32.81 -2.65 -8.83
C CYS A 57 31.85 -3.01 -7.69
N ILE A 58 31.82 -4.29 -7.31
CA ILE A 58 30.77 -4.89 -6.47
C ILE A 58 31.25 -5.05 -5.03
N ASP A 59 30.50 -4.48 -4.08
CA ASP A 59 30.59 -4.80 -2.66
C ASP A 59 29.67 -6.00 -2.32
N GLY A 60 30.24 -7.06 -1.76
CA GLY A 60 29.55 -8.32 -1.46
C GLY A 60 29.76 -9.43 -2.51
N ASN A 61 28.84 -10.40 -2.56
CA ASN A 61 29.00 -11.56 -3.45
C ASN A 61 28.73 -11.21 -4.92
N ARG A 62 29.81 -11.06 -5.70
CA ARG A 62 29.76 -10.82 -7.15
C ARG A 62 28.98 -11.85 -7.97
N GLU A 63 28.86 -13.10 -7.50
CA GLU A 63 28.16 -14.15 -8.26
C GLU A 63 26.67 -13.86 -8.43
N LEU A 64 26.09 -13.06 -7.53
CA LEU A 64 24.71 -12.58 -7.62
C LEU A 64 24.49 -11.58 -8.77
N MET A 65 25.57 -11.10 -9.41
CA MET A 65 25.56 -10.17 -10.54
C MET A 65 25.93 -10.82 -11.88
N ASN A 66 26.39 -12.09 -11.88
CA ASN A 66 27.01 -12.73 -13.04
C ASN A 66 26.06 -13.01 -14.23
N ASN A 67 24.75 -12.78 -14.11
CA ASN A 67 23.76 -13.11 -15.13
C ASN A 67 23.78 -12.20 -16.38
N HIS A 68 24.64 -11.18 -16.44
CA HIS A 68 24.58 -10.12 -17.45
C HIS A 68 25.78 -10.01 -18.42
N ASN A 69 26.73 -10.96 -18.43
CA ASN A 69 27.97 -10.87 -19.24
C ASN A 69 28.76 -9.55 -19.02
N ILE A 70 28.65 -8.97 -17.82
CA ILE A 70 29.28 -7.71 -17.43
C ILE A 70 30.71 -7.95 -16.92
N ALA A 71 31.60 -6.98 -17.16
CA ALA A 71 32.91 -6.96 -16.50
C ALA A 71 32.73 -6.54 -15.03
N THR A 72 33.30 -7.31 -14.10
CA THR A 72 33.14 -7.07 -12.66
C THR A 72 34.47 -7.17 -11.91
N ILE A 73 34.68 -6.25 -10.97
CA ILE A 73 35.74 -6.35 -9.95
C ILE A 73 35.11 -6.29 -8.54
N ALA A 74 35.85 -6.68 -7.51
CA ALA A 74 35.38 -6.59 -6.13
C ALA A 74 35.76 -5.25 -5.52
N GLN A 75 34.85 -4.61 -4.76
CA GLN A 75 35.21 -3.48 -3.91
C GLN A 75 36.08 -3.96 -2.75
N HIS A 76 37.21 -3.27 -2.52
CA HIS A 76 38.04 -3.47 -1.33
C HIS A 76 38.59 -2.13 -0.83
N GLY A 77 38.76 -2.02 0.49
CA GLY A 77 39.09 -0.76 1.18
C GLY A 77 38.17 -0.51 2.38
N GLU A 78 38.71 0.17 3.40
CA GLU A 78 38.05 0.38 4.70
C GLU A 78 36.89 1.37 4.63
N ASN A 79 36.93 2.32 3.70
CA ASN A 79 35.91 3.34 3.47
C ASN A 79 35.65 3.54 1.97
N LEU A 80 34.59 4.30 1.63
CA LEU A 80 34.18 4.51 0.24
C LEU A 80 35.28 5.17 -0.62
N GLY A 81 35.98 6.16 -0.07
CA GLY A 81 37.09 6.83 -0.77
C GLY A 81 38.21 5.87 -1.17
N GLN A 82 38.65 5.03 -0.22
CA GLN A 82 39.66 4.01 -0.51
C GLN A 82 39.16 2.99 -1.54
N ARG A 83 37.89 2.59 -1.49
CA ARG A 83 37.27 1.70 -2.48
C ARG A 83 37.23 2.31 -3.88
N ILE A 84 37.00 3.62 -4.00
CA ILE A 84 37.08 4.35 -5.28
C ILE A 84 38.51 4.37 -5.81
N CYS A 85 39.49 4.77 -4.99
CA CYS A 85 40.91 4.76 -5.37
C CYS A 85 41.38 3.36 -5.83
N ASN A 86 41.00 2.33 -5.09
CA ASN A 86 41.33 0.94 -5.39
C ASN A 86 40.65 0.48 -6.68
N ALA A 87 39.37 0.80 -6.91
CA ALA A 87 38.68 0.47 -8.15
C ALA A 87 39.34 1.12 -9.38
N VAL A 88 39.71 2.40 -9.29
CA VAL A 88 40.45 3.11 -10.36
C VAL A 88 41.82 2.49 -10.62
N THR A 89 42.50 1.98 -9.59
CA THR A 89 43.79 1.31 -9.71
C THR A 89 43.65 -0.08 -10.34
N ASP A 90 42.64 -0.85 -9.91
CA ASP A 90 42.41 -2.25 -10.31
C ASP A 90 41.96 -2.40 -11.77
N VAL A 91 41.30 -1.40 -12.36
CA VAL A 91 40.89 -1.44 -13.77
C VAL A 91 42.06 -1.25 -14.74
N GLY A 92 43.19 -0.69 -14.29
CA GLY A 92 44.38 -0.43 -15.10
C GLY A 92 44.41 0.97 -15.74
N GLU A 93 45.24 1.14 -16.78
CA GLU A 93 45.52 2.45 -17.41
C GLU A 93 44.47 2.82 -18.47
N TYR A 94 43.84 3.99 -18.29
CA TYR A 94 42.91 4.64 -19.23
C TYR A 94 43.22 6.14 -19.32
N ASP A 95 42.81 6.79 -20.41
CA ASP A 95 42.95 8.25 -20.57
C ASP A 95 41.97 9.02 -19.65
N HIS A 96 40.81 8.41 -19.38
CA HIS A 96 39.78 8.97 -18.49
C HIS A 96 39.10 7.88 -17.65
N TYR A 97 38.89 8.20 -16.38
CA TYR A 97 38.15 7.39 -15.43
C TYR A 97 36.88 8.15 -15.04
N ILE A 98 35.72 7.52 -15.20
CA ILE A 98 34.44 8.04 -14.71
C ILE A 98 33.92 7.06 -13.65
N VAL A 99 33.74 7.51 -12.42
CA VAL A 99 33.20 6.71 -11.32
C VAL A 99 31.78 7.17 -11.02
N ILE A 100 30.81 6.25 -11.04
CA ILE A 100 29.40 6.55 -10.76
C ILE A 100 28.80 5.65 -9.69
N GLY A 101 27.79 6.15 -8.98
CA GLY A 101 26.91 5.33 -8.13
C GLY A 101 25.82 4.62 -8.93
N ALA A 102 25.30 3.51 -8.42
CA ALA A 102 24.15 2.79 -9.00
C ALA A 102 22.77 3.31 -8.54
N ASP A 103 22.75 4.39 -7.75
CA ASP A 103 21.57 4.83 -6.99
C ASP A 103 20.83 6.03 -7.59
N ALA A 104 21.44 6.72 -8.57
CA ALA A 104 20.86 7.81 -9.34
C ALA A 104 20.25 7.27 -10.65
N PRO A 105 18.92 7.14 -10.80
CA PRO A 105 18.28 6.56 -11.99
C PRO A 105 18.39 7.41 -13.26
N PHE A 106 18.99 8.59 -13.19
CA PHE A 106 19.11 9.55 -14.29
C PHE A 106 20.57 9.78 -14.74
N VAL A 107 21.54 9.05 -14.18
CA VAL A 107 22.90 9.05 -14.75
C VAL A 107 22.88 8.20 -16.01
N ASP A 108 23.11 8.83 -17.16
CA ASP A 108 23.01 8.20 -18.47
C ASP A 108 24.19 8.57 -19.38
N LEU A 109 24.23 8.00 -20.59
CA LEU A 109 25.35 8.19 -21.53
C LEU A 109 25.58 9.65 -21.93
N ASP A 110 24.53 10.49 -22.00
CA ASP A 110 24.68 11.92 -22.31
C ASP A 110 25.46 12.64 -21.18
N VAL A 111 25.29 12.19 -19.92
CA VAL A 111 26.02 12.69 -18.74
C VAL A 111 27.48 12.25 -18.78
N ILE A 112 27.77 11.04 -19.26
CA ILE A 112 29.14 10.54 -19.46
C ILE A 112 29.83 11.35 -20.55
N ASP A 113 29.18 11.53 -21.70
CA ASP A 113 29.70 12.31 -22.82
C ASP A 113 29.94 13.78 -22.40
N GLU A 114 29.03 14.39 -21.65
CA GLU A 114 29.22 15.73 -21.08
C GLU A 114 30.45 15.76 -20.16
N SER A 115 30.61 14.77 -19.28
CA SER A 115 31.78 14.70 -18.37
C SER A 115 33.11 14.60 -19.12
N LEU A 116 33.17 13.81 -20.20
CA LEU A 116 34.35 13.67 -21.06
C LEU A 116 34.64 14.97 -21.83
N VAL A 117 33.61 15.64 -22.36
CA VAL A 117 33.77 16.96 -23.00
C VAL A 117 34.34 17.98 -22.01
N GLN A 118 33.85 17.99 -20.77
CA GLN A 118 34.34 18.92 -19.74
C GLN A 118 35.75 18.56 -19.23
N LEU A 119 36.11 17.27 -19.16
CA LEU A 119 37.47 16.84 -18.85
C LEU A 119 38.50 17.39 -19.84
N ASN A 120 38.16 17.68 -21.11
CA ASN A 120 39.12 18.32 -22.02
C ASN A 120 39.62 19.70 -21.50
N LYS A 121 38.82 20.41 -20.70
CA LYS A 121 39.14 21.74 -20.17
C LYS A 121 39.49 21.76 -18.69
N ASN A 122 39.12 20.73 -17.95
CA ASN A 122 39.21 20.64 -16.49
C ASN A 122 40.06 19.44 -16.07
N ASP A 123 40.38 19.36 -14.79
CA ASP A 123 41.23 18.33 -14.22
C ASP A 123 40.36 17.27 -13.50
N VAL A 124 39.25 17.72 -12.90
CA VAL A 124 38.19 16.90 -12.29
C VAL A 124 36.82 17.40 -12.77
N VAL A 125 35.88 16.48 -12.99
CA VAL A 125 34.45 16.78 -13.23
C VAL A 125 33.61 16.04 -12.20
N ILE A 126 32.63 16.70 -11.59
CA ILE A 126 31.80 16.13 -10.52
C ILE A 126 30.32 16.32 -10.91
N GLY A 127 29.51 15.28 -10.77
CA GLY A 127 28.05 15.33 -10.87
C GLY A 127 27.42 15.41 -9.47
N PRO A 128 26.92 16.58 -9.03
CA PRO A 128 26.40 16.76 -7.67
C PRO A 128 25.14 15.92 -7.42
N ALA A 129 25.03 15.32 -6.23
CA ALA A 129 23.78 14.73 -5.76
C ALA A 129 23.04 15.74 -4.86
N HIS A 130 21.70 15.72 -4.90
CA HIS A 130 20.87 16.64 -4.10
C HIS A 130 20.99 16.44 -2.58
N ASP A 131 21.57 15.34 -2.10
CA ASP A 131 21.82 15.07 -0.69
C ASP A 131 23.11 15.72 -0.14
N GLY A 132 23.91 16.35 -1.00
CA GLY A 132 25.23 16.94 -0.68
C GLY A 132 26.43 16.02 -0.99
N GLY A 133 26.19 14.85 -1.57
CA GLY A 133 27.20 14.00 -2.19
C GLY A 133 27.41 14.29 -3.67
N TYR A 134 27.87 13.27 -4.40
CA TYR A 134 27.97 13.27 -5.86
C TYR A 134 27.64 11.89 -6.43
N TYR A 135 26.87 11.85 -7.51
CA TYR A 135 26.53 10.61 -8.22
C TYR A 135 27.62 10.21 -9.22
N LEU A 136 28.50 11.15 -9.60
CA LEU A 136 29.59 10.99 -10.56
C LEU A 136 30.83 11.77 -10.13
N ILE A 137 32.01 11.17 -10.28
CA ILE A 137 33.29 11.89 -10.33
C ILE A 137 34.15 11.35 -11.47
N ALA A 138 34.68 12.23 -12.31
CA ALA A 138 35.49 11.89 -13.48
C ALA A 138 36.84 12.63 -13.46
N MET A 139 37.90 11.97 -13.91
CA MET A 139 39.28 12.46 -13.86
C MET A 139 40.18 11.83 -14.93
N LYS A 140 41.26 12.52 -15.28
CA LYS A 140 42.35 11.98 -16.15
C LYS A 140 43.41 11.21 -15.37
N THR A 141 43.59 11.54 -14.10
CA THR A 141 44.63 11.00 -13.24
C THR A 141 44.04 10.82 -11.86
N LEU A 142 44.34 9.69 -11.21
CA LEU A 142 43.87 9.42 -9.86
C LEU A 142 44.60 10.33 -8.86
N HIS A 143 43.87 11.30 -8.33
CA HIS A 143 44.28 12.13 -7.21
C HIS A 143 43.68 11.55 -5.93
N GLN A 144 44.44 10.71 -5.22
CA GLN A 144 43.95 9.97 -4.04
C GLN A 144 43.52 10.92 -2.91
N GLU A 145 44.14 12.10 -2.84
CA GLU A 145 43.85 13.16 -1.90
C GLU A 145 42.38 13.61 -1.92
N LEU A 146 41.72 13.61 -3.10
CA LEU A 146 40.29 13.95 -3.27
C LEU A 146 39.34 13.08 -2.44
N PHE A 147 39.84 11.93 -1.98
CA PHE A 147 39.10 10.91 -1.25
C PHE A 147 39.56 10.77 0.21
N HIS A 148 40.59 11.52 0.62
CA HIS A 148 41.11 11.53 1.99
C HIS A 148 40.34 12.52 2.89
N ASN A 149 40.17 12.16 4.16
CA ASN A 149 39.45 12.97 5.18
C ASN A 149 37.98 13.37 4.85
N ILE A 150 37.41 12.84 3.77
CA ILE A 150 36.01 13.04 3.41
C ILE A 150 35.08 12.38 4.43
N SER A 151 34.11 13.14 4.92
CA SER A 151 33.07 12.70 5.85
C SER A 151 31.95 11.98 5.09
N TRP A 152 32.24 10.78 4.60
CA TRP A 152 31.33 9.95 3.80
C TRP A 152 29.94 9.76 4.44
N SER A 153 28.90 9.66 3.60
CA SER A 153 27.48 9.59 4.03
C SER A 153 26.94 10.83 4.75
N THR A 154 27.53 12.01 4.53
CA THR A 154 27.04 13.30 5.04
C THR A 154 26.82 14.32 3.91
N PRO A 155 25.99 15.37 4.11
CA PRO A 155 25.79 16.43 3.13
C PRO A 155 27.01 17.33 2.85
N HIS A 156 28.17 17.05 3.44
CA HIS A 156 29.39 17.84 3.30
C HIS A 156 30.38 17.25 2.29
N VAL A 157 30.10 16.05 1.75
CA VAL A 157 31.02 15.30 0.86
C VAL A 157 31.43 16.13 -0.36
N LEU A 158 30.47 16.72 -1.08
CA LEU A 158 30.77 17.56 -2.25
C LEU A 158 31.63 18.77 -1.91
N THR A 159 31.30 19.49 -0.83
CA THR A 159 32.03 20.67 -0.39
C THR A 159 33.47 20.32 -0.01
N GLN A 160 33.67 19.25 0.75
CA GLN A 160 35.00 18.79 1.16
C GLN A 160 35.86 18.39 -0.04
N THR A 161 35.31 17.66 -1.03
CA THR A 161 36.05 17.32 -2.25
C THR A 161 36.40 18.58 -3.08
N LEU A 162 35.53 19.59 -3.13
CA LEU A 162 35.83 20.86 -3.81
C LEU A 162 36.87 21.72 -3.08
N GLU A 163 36.88 21.69 -1.75
CA GLU A 163 37.94 22.29 -0.93
C GLU A 163 39.29 21.63 -1.26
N THR A 164 39.36 20.29 -1.29
CA THR A 164 40.58 19.57 -1.68
C THR A 164 41.03 19.88 -3.11
N CYS A 165 40.10 19.94 -4.09
CA CYS A 165 40.44 20.41 -5.45
C CYS A 165 41.11 21.79 -5.42
N THR A 166 40.59 22.71 -4.60
CA THR A 166 41.10 24.08 -4.46
C THR A 166 42.48 24.10 -3.82
N GLU A 167 42.70 23.33 -2.75
CA GLU A 167 44.00 23.18 -2.07
C GLU A 167 45.08 22.59 -2.99
N MET A 168 44.71 21.65 -3.87
CA MET A 168 45.59 21.04 -4.86
C MET A 168 45.80 21.89 -6.12
N GLY A 169 45.04 22.99 -6.29
CA GLY A 169 45.06 23.81 -7.50
C GLY A 169 44.42 23.14 -8.74
N LEU A 170 43.59 22.12 -8.54
CA LEU A 170 42.88 21.39 -9.59
C LEU A 170 41.65 22.17 -10.04
N ARG A 171 41.40 22.24 -11.35
CA ARG A 171 40.20 22.86 -11.90
C ARG A 171 39.07 21.83 -11.90
N ALA A 172 38.14 22.01 -10.97
CA ALA A 172 36.91 21.23 -10.89
C ALA A 172 35.79 21.87 -11.73
N HIS A 173 34.98 21.05 -12.39
CA HIS A 173 33.74 21.47 -13.05
C HIS A 173 32.55 20.68 -12.49
N LEU A 174 31.42 21.36 -12.28
CA LEU A 174 30.19 20.75 -11.80
C LEU A 174 29.21 20.55 -12.95
N LEU A 175 28.71 19.32 -13.11
CA LEU A 175 27.57 19.01 -13.96
C LEU A 175 26.26 19.43 -13.29
N HIS A 176 25.14 19.20 -13.98
CA HIS A 176 23.82 19.35 -13.38
C HIS A 176 23.60 18.38 -12.21
N SER A 177 22.80 18.77 -11.22
CA SER A 177 22.51 17.93 -10.05
C SER A 177 21.47 16.85 -10.38
N LEU A 178 21.60 15.67 -9.77
CA LEU A 178 20.63 14.57 -9.85
C LEU A 178 20.21 14.08 -8.45
N THR A 179 19.10 13.34 -8.40
CA THR A 179 18.54 12.74 -7.17
C THR A 179 18.95 11.27 -7.06
N ASP A 180 19.63 10.91 -5.97
CA ASP A 180 19.78 9.52 -5.55
C ASP A 180 18.50 8.99 -4.89
N VAL A 181 18.19 7.71 -5.11
CA VAL A 181 16.96 7.08 -4.63
C VAL A 181 17.21 6.34 -3.32
N ASP A 182 17.15 7.02 -2.19
CA ASP A 182 17.61 6.49 -0.91
C ASP A 182 16.50 6.29 0.15
N THR A 183 15.38 6.99 -0.03
CA THR A 183 14.20 6.98 0.84
C THR A 183 12.90 6.87 0.02
N LEU A 184 11.77 6.62 0.71
CA LEU A 184 10.46 6.63 0.07
C LEU A 184 10.10 8.02 -0.50
N GLN A 185 10.53 9.09 0.19
CA GLN A 185 10.24 10.46 -0.22
C GLN A 185 10.92 10.83 -1.53
N ASP A 186 12.13 10.33 -1.77
CA ASP A 186 12.86 10.57 -3.02
C ASP A 186 12.07 10.01 -4.21
N ILE A 187 11.51 8.80 -4.10
CA ILE A 187 10.74 8.17 -5.19
C ILE A 187 9.40 8.86 -5.44
N ILE A 188 8.77 9.41 -4.39
CA ILE A 188 7.58 10.24 -4.53
C ILE A 188 7.95 11.54 -5.28
N ALA A 189 9.05 12.17 -4.89
CA ALA A 189 9.55 13.43 -5.46
C ALA A 189 10.29 13.29 -6.81
N LEU A 190 10.64 12.08 -7.26
CA LEU A 190 11.34 11.83 -8.53
C LEU A 190 10.56 12.41 -9.73
N GLU A 191 11.08 13.48 -10.31
CA GLU A 191 10.63 14.00 -11.60
C GLU A 191 11.57 13.51 -12.72
N ALA A 192 11.01 13.00 -13.82
CA ALA A 192 11.81 12.54 -14.95
C ALA A 192 12.36 13.76 -15.72
N PRO A 193 13.68 13.98 -15.81
CA PRO A 193 14.24 15.17 -16.46
C PRO A 193 14.06 15.17 -17.98
N SER A 194 13.72 14.03 -18.58
CA SER A 194 13.40 13.90 -20.00
C SER A 194 12.52 12.66 -20.27
N SER A 195 11.94 12.57 -21.47
CA SER A 195 11.02 11.48 -21.85
C SER A 195 11.65 10.09 -21.74
N LYS A 196 12.95 9.93 -22.02
CA LYS A 196 13.68 8.65 -21.86
C LYS A 196 13.69 8.13 -20.42
N HIS A 197 13.58 9.01 -19.43
CA HIS A 197 13.55 8.67 -18.00
C HIS A 197 12.15 8.35 -17.45
N GLN A 198 11.08 8.63 -18.19
CA GLN A 198 9.72 8.35 -17.72
C GLN A 198 9.50 6.86 -17.44
N GLY A 199 10.16 5.97 -18.19
CA GLY A 199 10.04 4.52 -18.01
C GLY A 199 10.53 4.02 -16.65
N VAL A 200 11.67 4.51 -16.14
CA VAL A 200 12.19 4.12 -14.82
C VAL A 200 11.37 4.74 -13.69
N VAL A 201 11.00 6.02 -13.81
CA VAL A 201 10.11 6.68 -12.82
C VAL A 201 8.76 5.98 -12.72
N ALA A 202 8.17 5.58 -13.86
CA ALA A 202 6.93 4.81 -13.88
C ALA A 202 7.10 3.42 -13.24
N LYS A 203 8.20 2.68 -13.52
CA LYS A 203 8.48 1.38 -12.85
C LYS A 203 8.57 1.54 -11.32
N LEU A 204 9.33 2.54 -10.84
CA LEU A 204 9.54 2.80 -9.41
C LEU A 204 8.24 3.25 -8.71
N ARG A 205 7.47 4.17 -9.32
CA ARG A 205 6.18 4.62 -8.80
C ARG A 205 5.12 3.51 -8.84
N ASN A 206 5.09 2.68 -9.88
CA ASN A 206 4.17 1.53 -9.96
C ASN A 206 4.50 0.46 -8.91
N LEU A 207 5.78 0.25 -8.60
CA LEU A 207 6.20 -0.60 -7.48
C LEU A 207 5.63 -0.06 -6.15
N ILE A 208 5.84 1.23 -5.86
CA ILE A 208 5.25 1.85 -4.66
C ILE A 208 3.73 1.77 -4.68
N ALA A 209 3.06 2.08 -5.79
CA ALA A 209 1.60 2.04 -5.88
C ALA A 209 1.05 0.62 -5.66
N ALA A 210 1.67 -0.40 -6.24
CA ALA A 210 1.34 -1.81 -6.00
C ALA A 210 1.60 -2.22 -4.54
N LEU A 211 2.57 -1.60 -3.88
CA LEU A 211 2.92 -1.87 -2.48
C LEU A 211 2.07 -1.09 -1.49
N CYS A 212 1.63 0.12 -1.81
CA CYS A 212 0.50 0.76 -1.17
C CYS A 212 -0.74 -0.11 -1.33
N CYS A 213 -1.00 -0.73 -2.49
CA CYS A 213 -2.10 -1.70 -2.63
C CYS A 213 -1.91 -3.02 -1.85
N LEU A 214 -0.69 -3.32 -1.36
CA LEU A 214 -0.38 -4.51 -0.54
C LEU A 214 -0.26 -4.21 0.98
N PHE A 215 -0.03 -2.96 1.38
CA PHE A 215 0.22 -2.56 2.78
C PHE A 215 -0.53 -1.30 3.26
N CYS A 216 -1.03 -0.45 2.36
CA CYS A 216 -1.90 0.70 2.64
C CYS A 216 -3.30 0.40 2.13
N VAL A 217 -4.09 -0.22 2.97
CA VAL A 217 -5.35 -0.80 2.56
C VAL A 217 -6.39 -0.40 3.67
N SER A 218 -7.67 -0.07 3.36
CA SER A 218 -8.82 0.49 4.17
C SER A 218 -10.30 -0.04 4.13
N SER A 219 -11.07 0.26 5.19
CA SER A 219 -12.55 0.24 5.48
C SER A 219 -13.53 -0.77 4.84
N ALA A 220 -14.56 -1.16 5.60
CA ALA A 220 -15.77 -1.86 5.13
C ALA A 220 -16.54 -1.07 4.03
N ALA A 221 -16.20 -1.36 2.78
CA ALA A 221 -17.07 -1.60 1.62
C ALA A 221 -18.38 -0.81 1.35
N GLN A 222 -18.74 0.31 2.00
CA GLN A 222 -19.90 1.11 1.60
C GLN A 222 -19.64 2.63 1.66
N ALA A 223 -19.85 3.30 0.52
CA ALA A 223 -19.94 4.76 0.44
C ALA A 223 -21.38 5.15 0.78
N ASP A 224 -21.65 5.29 2.07
CA ASP A 224 -22.97 5.63 2.59
C ASP A 224 -23.12 7.15 2.75
N GLY A 225 -24.19 7.71 2.17
CA GLY A 225 -24.38 9.15 2.05
C GLY A 225 -25.37 9.56 0.94
N GLY A 226 -25.60 10.86 0.81
CA GLY A 226 -26.57 11.45 -0.10
C GLY A 226 -26.08 11.70 -1.54
N TRP A 227 -24.77 11.56 -1.82
CA TRP A 227 -24.26 11.67 -3.18
C TRP A 227 -24.65 10.47 -4.05
N THR A 228 -24.84 10.74 -5.34
CA THR A 228 -24.93 9.73 -6.40
C THR A 228 -23.86 10.01 -7.45
N ARG A 229 -23.32 8.95 -8.08
CA ARG A 229 -22.42 9.08 -9.23
C ARG A 229 -23.15 9.70 -10.43
N LYS A 230 -22.46 10.54 -11.21
CA LYS A 230 -23.04 11.05 -12.46
C LYS A 230 -23.15 9.94 -13.49
N GLN A 231 -24.00 10.12 -14.49
CA GLN A 231 -24.14 9.18 -15.60
C GLN A 231 -22.78 8.82 -16.23
N GLY A 232 -22.46 7.53 -16.23
CA GLY A 232 -21.21 7.00 -16.78
C GLY A 232 -20.02 6.95 -15.82
N GLU A 233 -20.05 7.67 -14.69
CA GLU A 233 -18.98 7.60 -13.67
C GLU A 233 -19.00 6.24 -12.97
N LEU A 234 -17.82 5.64 -12.83
CA LEU A 234 -17.61 4.38 -12.13
C LEU A 234 -16.69 4.58 -10.92
N PHE A 235 -17.12 4.10 -9.77
CA PHE A 235 -16.27 3.93 -8.60
C PHE A 235 -16.11 2.45 -8.29
N GLY A 236 -14.88 2.04 -7.96
CA GLY A 236 -14.57 0.69 -7.52
C GLY A 236 -13.66 0.71 -6.30
N LYS A 237 -13.90 -0.20 -5.36
CA LYS A 237 -13.05 -0.44 -4.18
C LYS A 237 -12.89 -1.93 -3.98
N VAL A 238 -11.66 -2.42 -3.96
CA VAL A 238 -11.35 -3.74 -3.38
C VAL A 238 -10.97 -3.51 -1.93
N ALA A 239 -11.54 -4.25 -0.99
CA ALA A 239 -11.29 -4.17 0.45
C ALA A 239 -10.77 -5.50 0.99
N PHE A 240 -9.83 -5.48 1.92
CA PHE A 240 -9.45 -6.58 2.81
C PHE A 240 -9.93 -6.26 4.24
N GLN A 241 -9.93 -7.20 5.17
CA GLN A 241 -10.20 -6.95 6.58
C GLN A 241 -9.37 -7.93 7.40
N THR A 242 -8.94 -7.52 8.58
CA THR A 242 -8.47 -8.46 9.60
C THR A 242 -8.97 -8.09 10.99
N LEU A 243 -9.28 -9.12 11.78
CA LEU A 243 -9.59 -9.04 13.19
C LEU A 243 -8.96 -10.25 13.87
N SER A 244 -8.30 -10.04 15.00
CA SER A 244 -7.82 -11.11 15.88
C SER A 244 -8.15 -10.76 17.32
N THR A 245 -8.90 -11.63 18.00
CA THR A 245 -9.42 -11.33 19.35
C THR A 245 -9.79 -12.58 20.13
N SER A 246 -9.71 -12.47 21.46
CA SER A 246 -10.25 -13.45 22.42
C SER A 246 -11.48 -12.91 23.16
N SER A 247 -12.08 -11.80 22.69
CA SER A 247 -13.27 -11.18 23.30
C SER A 247 -14.53 -11.44 22.46
N ALA A 248 -15.49 -12.17 23.03
CA ALA A 248 -16.81 -12.39 22.44
C ALA A 248 -17.92 -11.76 23.31
N TYR A 249 -19.04 -11.40 22.67
CA TYR A 249 -20.23 -10.87 23.34
C TYR A 249 -21.46 -11.70 22.95
N ASN A 250 -22.19 -12.20 23.94
CA ASN A 250 -23.40 -13.00 23.71
C ASN A 250 -24.64 -12.13 23.37
N LEU A 251 -25.81 -12.76 23.17
CA LEU A 251 -27.09 -12.08 22.90
C LEU A 251 -27.55 -11.10 24.01
N ASN A 252 -27.05 -11.26 25.23
CA ASN A 252 -27.33 -10.37 26.37
C ASN A 252 -26.28 -9.25 26.51
N GLY A 253 -25.31 -9.16 25.59
CA GLY A 253 -24.19 -8.23 25.64
C GLY A 253 -23.18 -8.52 26.75
N THR A 254 -23.24 -9.71 27.38
CA THR A 254 -22.22 -10.11 28.35
C THR A 254 -20.94 -10.47 27.62
N LYS A 255 -19.83 -9.83 28.01
CA LYS A 255 -18.49 -10.15 27.51
C LYS A 255 -18.03 -11.51 28.06
N SER A 256 -17.36 -12.29 27.24
CA SER A 256 -16.66 -13.52 27.65
C SER A 256 -15.32 -13.63 26.94
N THR A 257 -14.35 -14.27 27.59
CA THR A 257 -13.05 -14.59 26.99
C THR A 257 -13.13 -15.96 26.33
N THR A 258 -12.71 -16.07 25.08
CA THR A 258 -12.70 -17.32 24.30
C THR A 258 -11.28 -17.67 23.83
N SER A 259 -11.09 -18.87 23.32
CA SER A 259 -9.97 -19.19 22.41
C SER A 259 -9.88 -18.14 21.29
N ARG A 260 -8.68 -17.87 20.77
CA ARG A 260 -8.46 -16.77 19.83
C ARG A 260 -9.25 -16.99 18.54
N TYR A 261 -10.18 -16.09 18.26
CA TYR A 261 -10.85 -15.97 16.98
C TYR A 261 -10.05 -15.06 16.06
N SER A 262 -9.90 -15.45 14.81
CA SER A 262 -9.32 -14.64 13.75
C SER A 262 -10.24 -14.63 12.53
N LEU A 263 -10.45 -13.45 11.96
CA LEU A 263 -11.22 -13.22 10.73
C LEU A 263 -10.32 -12.51 9.74
N TRP A 264 -10.37 -12.94 8.49
CA TRP A 264 -9.94 -12.13 7.36
C TRP A 264 -10.95 -12.22 6.22
N SER A 265 -11.08 -11.16 5.45
CA SER A 265 -11.98 -11.15 4.28
C SER A 265 -11.44 -10.27 3.17
N VAL A 266 -11.86 -10.53 1.94
CA VAL A 266 -11.71 -9.68 0.77
C VAL A 266 -13.11 -9.38 0.24
N SER A 267 -13.41 -8.10 0.00
CA SER A 267 -14.69 -7.61 -0.50
C SER A 267 -14.46 -6.73 -1.73
N LEU A 268 -15.41 -6.74 -2.67
CA LEU A 268 -15.49 -5.80 -3.78
C LEU A 268 -16.69 -4.90 -3.54
N TYR A 269 -16.48 -3.60 -3.62
CA TYR A 269 -17.53 -2.59 -3.68
C TYR A 269 -17.44 -1.83 -5.01
N ALA A 270 -18.58 -1.50 -5.60
CA ALA A 270 -18.63 -0.67 -6.79
C ALA A 270 -19.88 0.21 -6.80
N GLU A 271 -19.78 1.38 -7.44
CA GLU A 271 -20.90 2.28 -7.73
C GLU A 271 -20.86 2.69 -9.20
N TYR A 272 -22.01 2.73 -9.87
CA TYR A 272 -22.11 3.15 -11.26
C TYR A 272 -23.31 4.05 -11.48
N GLY A 273 -23.10 5.25 -12.03
CA GLY A 273 -24.19 6.15 -12.42
C GLY A 273 -24.84 5.70 -13.71
N LEU A 274 -26.07 5.16 -13.64
CA LEU A 274 -26.89 4.81 -14.80
C LEU A 274 -27.43 6.06 -15.51
N ASP A 275 -27.81 7.06 -14.72
CA ASP A 275 -28.42 8.31 -15.16
C ASP A 275 -28.04 9.42 -14.16
N SER A 276 -28.30 10.67 -14.55
CA SER A 276 -28.16 11.91 -13.78
C SER A 276 -28.55 11.82 -12.29
N ASN A 277 -29.56 11.02 -11.94
CA ASN A 277 -30.00 10.80 -10.56
C ASN A 277 -30.09 9.31 -10.15
N VAL A 278 -29.67 8.35 -10.98
CA VAL A 278 -29.83 6.92 -10.70
C VAL A 278 -28.46 6.25 -10.63
N MET A 279 -28.19 5.58 -9.53
CA MET A 279 -26.93 4.86 -9.27
C MET A 279 -27.22 3.41 -8.89
N LEU A 280 -26.43 2.49 -9.44
CA LEU A 280 -26.31 1.13 -8.91
C LEU A 280 -25.12 1.08 -7.95
N SER A 281 -25.23 0.30 -6.88
CA SER A 281 -24.06 -0.12 -6.11
C SER A 281 -24.07 -1.61 -5.81
N LEU A 282 -22.88 -2.21 -5.75
CA LEU A 282 -22.63 -3.61 -5.47
C LEU A 282 -21.73 -3.67 -4.23
N ASN A 283 -22.09 -4.47 -3.23
CA ASN A 283 -21.20 -4.88 -2.13
C ASN A 283 -21.11 -6.41 -2.13
N ALA A 284 -19.94 -6.96 -2.42
CA ALA A 284 -19.72 -8.39 -2.57
C ALA A 284 -18.53 -8.83 -1.71
N PRO A 285 -18.75 -9.51 -0.57
CA PRO A 285 -17.69 -10.16 0.20
C PRO A 285 -17.13 -11.37 -0.56
N MET A 286 -16.25 -11.10 -1.52
CA MET A 286 -15.66 -12.07 -2.46
C MET A 286 -14.98 -13.26 -1.79
N TYR A 287 -14.47 -13.09 -0.57
CA TYR A 287 -14.03 -14.20 0.27
C TYR A 287 -14.03 -13.77 1.74
N ARG A 288 -14.52 -14.62 2.64
CA ARG A 288 -14.48 -14.44 4.09
C ARG A 288 -13.97 -15.72 4.71
N SER A 289 -12.93 -15.65 5.54
CA SER A 289 -12.42 -16.79 6.29
C SER A 289 -12.29 -16.49 7.76
N SER A 290 -12.84 -17.40 8.56
CA SER A 290 -12.77 -17.40 10.01
C SER A 290 -11.93 -18.57 10.52
N LYS A 291 -11.28 -18.40 11.66
CA LYS A 291 -10.58 -19.46 12.38
C LYS A 291 -10.76 -19.27 13.88
N VAL A 292 -10.90 -20.36 14.63
CA VAL A 292 -10.66 -20.40 16.07
C VAL A 292 -9.37 -21.18 16.32
N GLU A 293 -8.60 -20.74 17.32
CA GLU A 293 -7.41 -21.43 17.82
C GLU A 293 -7.67 -22.93 18.04
N ASP A 294 -6.75 -23.78 17.60
CA ASP A 294 -6.83 -25.25 17.52
C ASP A 294 -7.92 -25.86 16.60
N TYR A 295 -8.62 -25.04 15.81
CA TYR A 295 -9.56 -25.49 14.78
C TYR A 295 -9.09 -25.11 13.37
N ASP A 296 -9.55 -25.84 12.35
CA ASP A 296 -9.32 -25.49 10.95
C ASP A 296 -9.91 -24.12 10.59
N ALA A 297 -9.33 -23.46 9.58
CA ALA A 297 -9.92 -22.26 9.01
C ALA A 297 -11.06 -22.64 8.05
N VAL A 298 -12.20 -21.96 8.18
CA VAL A 298 -13.35 -22.10 7.27
C VAL A 298 -13.48 -20.82 6.48
N GLY A 299 -13.74 -20.90 5.17
CA GLY A 299 -13.96 -19.72 4.35
C GLY A 299 -14.68 -20.00 3.04
N ASN A 300 -15.44 -19.01 2.60
CA ASN A 300 -16.28 -19.02 1.41
C ASN A 300 -16.61 -17.56 1.01
N ILE A 301 -17.40 -17.34 -0.03
CA ILE A 301 -18.01 -16.02 -0.28
C ILE A 301 -18.95 -15.64 0.87
N GLY A 302 -19.22 -14.35 1.07
CA GLY A 302 -20.30 -13.88 1.93
C GLY A 302 -21.58 -13.56 1.16
N ASP A 303 -22.53 -12.93 1.84
CA ASP A 303 -23.79 -12.46 1.25
C ASP A 303 -23.55 -11.22 0.38
N ILE A 304 -24.02 -11.26 -0.87
CA ILE A 304 -23.80 -10.21 -1.88
C ILE A 304 -25.02 -9.27 -1.90
N ALA A 305 -24.78 -7.97 -1.73
CA ALA A 305 -25.80 -6.94 -1.80
C ALA A 305 -25.72 -6.12 -3.10
N ILE A 306 -26.88 -5.87 -3.70
CA ILE A 306 -27.06 -5.00 -4.87
C ILE A 306 -28.12 -3.95 -4.52
N ASP A 307 -27.74 -2.68 -4.64
CA ASP A 307 -28.56 -1.52 -4.32
C ASP A 307 -28.85 -0.67 -5.57
N VAL A 308 -30.06 -0.13 -5.63
CA VAL A 308 -30.42 0.97 -6.54
C VAL A 308 -30.67 2.21 -5.68
N ARG A 309 -29.91 3.29 -5.91
CA ARG A 309 -30.09 4.59 -5.27
C ARG A 309 -30.59 5.64 -6.27
N TYR A 310 -31.48 6.51 -5.78
CA TYR A 310 -32.04 7.64 -6.48
C TYR A 310 -31.71 8.95 -5.74
N GLY A 311 -31.08 9.89 -6.43
CA GLY A 311 -30.85 11.25 -5.95
C GLY A 311 -32.15 12.05 -5.93
N VAL A 312 -32.69 12.30 -4.75
CA VAL A 312 -33.93 13.08 -4.53
C VAL A 312 -33.65 14.57 -4.57
N VAL A 313 -32.52 14.98 -4.02
CA VAL A 313 -32.06 16.38 -3.98
C VAL A 313 -30.63 16.44 -4.50
N THR A 314 -30.37 17.36 -5.41
CA THR A 314 -29.04 17.70 -5.94
C THR A 314 -28.69 19.14 -5.58
N GLY A 315 -27.47 19.41 -5.12
CA GLY A 315 -27.03 20.75 -4.73
C GLY A 315 -26.06 20.69 -3.55
N ASP A 316 -26.14 21.66 -2.64
CA ASP A 316 -25.27 21.73 -1.46
C ASP A 316 -25.52 20.59 -0.46
N TRP A 317 -26.79 20.23 -0.26
CA TRP A 317 -27.22 19.14 0.62
C TRP A 317 -27.87 18.02 -0.22
N PRO A 318 -27.08 17.23 -0.96
CA PRO A 318 -27.63 16.12 -1.74
C PRO A 318 -28.24 15.06 -0.82
N VAL A 319 -29.39 14.54 -1.23
CA VAL A 319 -30.16 13.51 -0.53
C VAL A 319 -30.43 12.37 -1.49
N SER A 320 -30.12 11.15 -1.07
CA SER A 320 -30.41 9.91 -1.79
C SER A 320 -31.41 9.05 -1.01
N ILE A 321 -32.21 8.27 -1.73
CA ILE A 321 -32.95 7.13 -1.19
C ILE A 321 -32.62 5.90 -2.01
N GLY A 322 -32.70 4.71 -1.44
CA GLY A 322 -32.38 3.48 -2.16
C GLY A 322 -33.09 2.25 -1.65
N VAL A 323 -33.07 1.21 -2.48
CA VAL A 323 -33.54 -0.12 -2.15
C VAL A 323 -32.45 -1.12 -2.51
N GLY A 324 -32.06 -1.94 -1.55
CA GLY A 324 -31.02 -2.96 -1.66
C GLY A 324 -31.57 -4.37 -1.47
N LEU A 325 -31.07 -5.31 -2.26
CA LEU A 325 -31.28 -6.75 -2.08
C LEU A 325 -29.96 -7.39 -1.69
N GLU A 326 -29.91 -7.94 -0.49
CA GLU A 326 -28.79 -8.74 0.02
C GLU A 326 -29.18 -10.21 -0.10
N LEU A 327 -28.42 -10.94 -0.92
CA LEU A 327 -28.70 -12.29 -1.35
C LEU A 327 -27.98 -13.30 -0.43
N PRO A 328 -28.62 -14.43 -0.05
CA PRO A 328 -28.01 -15.48 0.77
C PRO A 328 -27.03 -16.31 -0.05
N THR A 329 -25.91 -15.71 -0.42
CA THR A 329 -24.84 -16.35 -1.20
C THR A 329 -23.75 -16.92 -0.30
N GLY A 330 -23.65 -16.48 0.95
CA GLY A 330 -22.68 -16.98 1.91
C GLY A 330 -23.03 -18.36 2.45
N ASP A 331 -22.02 -19.08 2.92
CA ASP A 331 -22.19 -20.40 3.53
C ASP A 331 -22.68 -20.26 4.98
N GLU A 332 -23.98 -20.49 5.15
CA GLU A 332 -24.69 -20.63 6.44
C GLU A 332 -24.29 -21.91 7.22
N ARG A 333 -23.53 -22.86 6.63
CA ARG A 333 -23.24 -24.19 7.18
C ARG A 333 -21.75 -24.43 7.43
N GLY A 334 -20.92 -23.38 7.42
CA GLY A 334 -19.49 -23.51 7.69
C GLY A 334 -19.21 -24.07 9.09
N PHE A 335 -18.52 -25.21 9.18
CA PHE A 335 -18.05 -25.81 10.45
C PHE A 335 -16.56 -26.12 10.36
N ALA A 336 -15.80 -25.72 11.37
CA ALA A 336 -14.41 -26.06 11.55
C ALA A 336 -14.25 -27.35 12.34
N THR A 337 -13.35 -28.22 11.92
CA THR A 337 -12.96 -29.41 12.68
C THR A 337 -11.78 -29.07 13.59
N TYR A 338 -11.66 -29.76 14.73
CA TYR A 338 -10.50 -29.61 15.62
C TYR A 338 -9.25 -30.14 14.92
N SER A 339 -8.21 -29.30 14.84
CA SER A 339 -6.95 -29.58 14.14
C SER A 339 -5.74 -29.60 15.09
N GLY A 340 -5.96 -29.45 16.41
CA GLY A 340 -4.93 -29.45 17.44
C GLY A 340 -4.47 -30.84 17.89
N VAL A 341 -3.64 -30.89 18.92
CA VAL A 341 -3.22 -32.16 19.55
C VAL A 341 -4.39 -32.72 20.36
N VAL A 342 -4.80 -33.96 20.07
CA VAL A 342 -5.95 -34.59 20.74
C VAL A 342 -5.67 -34.84 22.23
N ASP A 343 -6.20 -33.99 23.09
CA ASP A 343 -6.26 -34.18 24.54
C ASP A 343 -7.66 -34.75 24.92
N PRO A 344 -7.74 -35.88 25.65
CA PRO A 344 -9.00 -36.47 26.12
C PRO A 344 -9.89 -35.54 26.98
N LEU A 345 -9.36 -34.43 27.48
CA LEU A 345 -10.08 -33.44 28.30
C LEU A 345 -10.61 -32.25 27.47
N VAL A 346 -10.28 -32.14 26.19
CA VAL A 346 -10.71 -31.04 25.31
C VAL A 346 -12.03 -31.38 24.61
N ASP A 347 -12.91 -30.40 24.51
CA ASP A 347 -14.15 -30.51 23.75
C ASP A 347 -13.86 -30.48 22.25
N LEU A 348 -13.94 -31.65 21.60
CA LEU A 348 -13.64 -31.84 20.18
C LEU A 348 -14.83 -31.55 19.24
N ARG A 349 -15.90 -30.91 19.72
CA ARG A 349 -17.08 -30.60 18.90
C ARG A 349 -16.75 -29.57 17.82
N PRO A 350 -17.20 -29.75 16.57
CA PRO A 350 -16.96 -28.77 15.50
C PRO A 350 -17.44 -27.36 15.87
N VAL A 351 -16.61 -26.36 15.59
CA VAL A 351 -16.93 -24.95 15.84
C VAL A 351 -17.61 -24.38 14.61
N TYR A 352 -18.78 -23.77 14.82
CA TYR A 352 -19.56 -23.16 13.75
C TYR A 352 -18.95 -21.84 13.31
N LEU A 353 -18.67 -21.70 12.01
CA LEU A 353 -17.99 -20.56 11.37
C LEU A 353 -18.66 -20.21 10.03
N PRO A 354 -19.93 -19.73 10.04
CA PRO A 354 -20.63 -19.28 8.84
C PRO A 354 -19.99 -18.06 8.18
N THR A 355 -20.30 -17.86 6.90
CA THR A 355 -19.87 -16.71 6.10
C THR A 355 -21.03 -15.81 5.65
N GLY A 356 -22.25 -16.35 5.62
CA GLY A 356 -23.52 -15.62 5.46
C GLY A 356 -24.58 -16.09 6.47
N ASP A 357 -25.73 -15.41 6.54
CA ASP A 357 -26.82 -15.76 7.47
C ASP A 357 -27.93 -16.64 6.87
N GLY A 358 -27.93 -16.84 5.55
CA GLY A 358 -28.89 -17.69 4.86
C GLY A 358 -30.26 -17.04 4.60
N GLU A 359 -30.39 -15.73 4.81
CA GLU A 359 -31.60 -14.96 4.52
C GLU A 359 -31.52 -14.11 3.24
N LEU A 360 -32.67 -13.95 2.59
CA LEU A 360 -32.89 -12.83 1.67
C LEU A 360 -33.32 -11.59 2.46
N ASN A 361 -32.50 -10.54 2.38
CA ASN A 361 -32.67 -9.29 3.12
C ASN A 361 -33.00 -8.14 2.16
N LEU A 362 -33.99 -7.31 2.52
CA LEU A 362 -34.41 -6.13 1.75
C LEU A 362 -34.10 -4.86 2.55
N TRP A 363 -33.12 -4.11 2.09
CA TRP A 363 -32.70 -2.85 2.68
C TRP A 363 -33.45 -1.67 2.06
N ILE A 364 -33.96 -0.77 2.90
CA ILE A 364 -34.48 0.55 2.50
C ILE A 364 -33.53 1.58 3.09
N ASN A 365 -32.82 2.30 2.23
CA ASN A 365 -31.70 3.17 2.59
C ASN A 365 -32.03 4.65 2.29
N ALA A 366 -31.50 5.57 3.09
CA ALA A 366 -31.59 7.00 2.88
C ALA A 366 -30.32 7.70 3.36
N GLY A 367 -29.73 8.51 2.51
CA GLY A 367 -28.49 9.23 2.78
C GLY A 367 -28.61 10.73 2.55
N MET A 368 -27.87 11.52 3.33
CA MET A 368 -27.70 12.95 3.11
C MET A 368 -26.23 13.31 3.30
N SER A 369 -25.68 14.15 2.43
CA SER A 369 -24.28 14.58 2.50
C SER A 369 -24.14 16.09 2.36
N HIS A 370 -22.95 16.62 2.65
CA HIS A 370 -22.57 18.01 2.40
C HIS A 370 -21.05 18.14 2.28
N SER A 371 -20.58 19.04 1.42
CA SER A 371 -19.15 19.38 1.27
C SER A 371 -18.94 20.85 1.61
N PHE A 372 -17.92 21.15 2.42
CA PHE A 372 -17.70 22.46 3.04
C PHE A 372 -16.73 23.37 2.25
N TRP A 373 -16.73 23.29 0.92
CA TRP A 373 -15.82 24.08 0.06
C TRP A 373 -15.89 25.60 0.38
N PRO A 374 -14.77 26.33 0.55
CA PRO A 374 -13.38 25.99 0.23
C PRO A 374 -12.61 25.19 1.29
N THR A 375 -13.22 24.87 2.43
CA THR A 375 -12.61 23.92 3.36
C THR A 375 -12.74 22.51 2.77
N GLU A 376 -11.64 21.80 2.56
CA GLU A 376 -11.64 20.43 2.04
C GLU A 376 -12.13 19.46 3.13
N ALA A 377 -13.42 19.55 3.42
CA ALA A 377 -14.12 18.78 4.43
C ALA A 377 -15.47 18.33 3.92
N PHE A 378 -16.00 17.27 4.52
CA PHE A 378 -17.34 16.79 4.22
C PHE A 378 -18.00 16.14 5.44
N VAL A 379 -19.33 16.04 5.38
CA VAL A 379 -20.13 15.21 6.28
C VAL A 379 -21.10 14.36 5.45
N SER A 380 -21.43 13.18 5.96
CA SER A 380 -22.45 12.28 5.43
C SER A 380 -23.19 11.62 6.57
N ILE A 381 -24.49 11.43 6.39
CA ILE A 381 -25.41 10.77 7.31
C ILE A 381 -26.14 9.71 6.49
N ASP A 382 -26.21 8.49 6.98
CA ASP A 382 -26.96 7.38 6.37
C ASP A 382 -27.88 6.74 7.40
N ALA A 383 -29.03 6.28 6.94
CA ALA A 383 -29.91 5.40 7.70
C ALA A 383 -30.45 4.31 6.78
N GLY A 384 -30.52 3.08 7.29
CA GLY A 384 -31.07 1.95 6.58
C GLY A 384 -31.99 1.10 7.45
N TYR A 385 -33.02 0.52 6.87
CA TYR A 385 -33.92 -0.44 7.53
C TYR A 385 -33.92 -1.76 6.75
N ASN A 386 -33.60 -2.86 7.43
CA ASN A 386 -33.56 -4.20 6.87
C ASN A 386 -34.86 -4.95 7.18
N ILE A 387 -35.61 -5.30 6.15
CA ILE A 387 -36.74 -6.20 6.20
C ILE A 387 -36.21 -7.62 5.96
N ARG A 388 -36.26 -8.44 7.00
CA ARG A 388 -35.71 -9.81 7.05
C ARG A 388 -36.81 -10.86 6.90
N GLY A 389 -36.43 -12.14 6.79
CA GLY A 389 -37.39 -13.24 6.70
C GLY A 389 -38.17 -13.32 5.38
N LEU A 390 -37.64 -12.77 4.29
CA LEU A 390 -38.25 -12.84 2.95
C LEU A 390 -38.01 -14.19 2.25
N SER A 391 -36.89 -14.83 2.54
CA SER A 391 -36.62 -16.22 2.23
C SER A 391 -35.57 -16.76 3.20
N ALA A 392 -35.85 -17.91 3.81
CA ALA A 392 -34.92 -18.67 4.64
C ALA A 392 -34.64 -20.02 3.96
N SER A 393 -33.41 -20.50 4.03
CA SER A 393 -33.00 -21.82 3.54
C SER A 393 -33.66 -22.98 4.31
N ASP A 394 -33.62 -24.19 3.75
CA ASP A 394 -34.07 -25.40 4.47
C ASP A 394 -33.23 -25.75 5.71
N TYR A 395 -32.05 -25.14 5.89
CA TYR A 395 -31.22 -25.33 7.07
C TYR A 395 -31.64 -24.35 8.17
N THR A 396 -31.75 -23.05 7.88
CA THR A 396 -32.26 -22.06 8.84
C THR A 396 -33.68 -22.41 9.28
N ARG A 397 -34.57 -22.82 8.37
CA ARG A 397 -35.93 -23.35 8.69
C ARG A 397 -35.96 -24.57 9.62
N ARG A 398 -34.88 -25.33 9.78
CA ARG A 398 -34.83 -26.46 10.74
C ARG A 398 -34.56 -26.03 12.17
N PHE A 399 -33.95 -24.86 12.35
CA PHE A 399 -33.67 -24.25 13.65
C PHE A 399 -34.60 -23.07 13.95
N ASP A 400 -35.42 -22.65 12.98
CA ASP A 400 -36.23 -21.45 13.06
C ASP A 400 -37.70 -21.67 12.68
N ASN A 401 -38.60 -21.25 13.56
CA ASN A 401 -40.05 -21.34 13.42
C ASN A 401 -40.71 -19.97 13.11
N GLY A 402 -39.96 -18.93 12.73
CA GLY A 402 -40.52 -17.63 12.35
C GLY A 402 -39.57 -16.75 11.51
N GLN A 403 -39.89 -15.46 11.34
CA GLN A 403 -39.03 -14.48 10.64
C GLN A 403 -38.04 -13.81 11.60
N PHE A 404 -36.80 -13.59 11.17
CA PHE A 404 -35.77 -12.90 11.97
C PHE A 404 -36.23 -11.48 12.33
N THR A 405 -35.73 -10.95 13.44
CA THR A 405 -36.05 -9.57 13.81
C THR A 405 -35.40 -8.60 12.84
N ASN A 406 -36.22 -7.81 12.14
CA ASN A 406 -35.78 -6.70 11.29
C ASN A 406 -34.70 -5.84 11.98
N GLN A 407 -33.83 -5.21 11.20
CA GLN A 407 -32.73 -4.41 11.72
C GLN A 407 -32.80 -2.97 11.22
N TYR A 408 -32.11 -2.07 11.92
CA TYR A 408 -31.82 -0.74 11.40
C TYR A 408 -30.35 -0.43 11.59
N ARG A 409 -29.83 0.39 10.67
CA ARG A 409 -28.50 0.98 10.73
C ARG A 409 -28.63 2.50 10.67
N ALA A 410 -27.70 3.19 11.31
CA ALA A 410 -27.51 4.62 11.14
C ALA A 410 -26.02 4.94 11.24
N SER A 411 -25.51 5.85 10.41
CA SER A 411 -24.13 6.31 10.47
C SER A 411 -24.01 7.82 10.29
N ILE A 412 -22.96 8.38 10.87
CA ILE A 412 -22.47 9.73 10.57
C ILE A 412 -20.97 9.59 10.27
N LYS A 413 -20.55 10.06 9.10
CA LYS A 413 -19.15 10.09 8.66
C LYS A 413 -18.74 11.52 8.36
N GLY A 414 -17.61 11.95 8.91
CA GLY A 414 -16.93 13.20 8.57
C GLY A 414 -15.58 12.90 7.92
N GLY A 415 -15.14 13.80 7.03
CA GLY A 415 -13.79 13.77 6.48
C GLY A 415 -13.20 15.16 6.37
N TYR A 416 -11.88 15.26 6.51
CA TYR A 416 -11.10 16.49 6.39
C TYR A 416 -9.75 16.21 5.74
N LYS A 417 -9.38 16.95 4.70
CA LYS A 417 -8.06 16.86 4.06
C LYS A 417 -7.05 17.64 4.90
N VAL A 418 -6.24 16.91 5.67
CA VAL A 418 -5.29 17.53 6.64
C VAL A 418 -4.12 18.17 5.91
N LEU A 419 -3.60 17.48 4.90
CA LEU A 419 -2.63 17.97 3.92
C LEU A 419 -3.02 17.36 2.58
N SER A 420 -2.87 18.04 1.44
CA SER A 420 -3.05 17.35 0.15
C SER A 420 -1.88 16.36 -0.09
N PRO A 421 -2.10 15.09 -0.46
CA PRO A 421 -3.37 14.44 -0.86
C PRO A 421 -3.99 13.50 0.21
N LEU A 422 -3.77 13.78 1.50
CA LEU A 422 -4.17 12.99 2.66
C LEU A 422 -5.44 13.52 3.37
N TRP A 423 -6.50 12.74 3.31
CA TRP A 423 -7.70 12.84 4.15
C TRP A 423 -7.56 12.08 5.46
N VAL A 424 -8.19 12.61 6.51
CA VAL A 424 -8.58 11.88 7.71
C VAL A 424 -10.10 11.76 7.72
N THR A 425 -10.62 10.56 7.96
CA THR A 425 -12.06 10.33 8.15
C THR A 425 -12.36 9.81 9.56
N LEU A 426 -13.52 10.20 10.08
CA LEU A 426 -14.06 9.70 11.33
C LEU A 426 -15.51 9.29 11.09
N SER A 427 -15.87 8.07 11.45
CA SER A 427 -17.24 7.57 11.35
C SER A 427 -17.73 7.04 12.70
N VAL A 428 -18.99 7.28 13.02
CA VAL A 428 -19.71 6.61 14.13
C VAL A 428 -20.97 6.01 13.55
N TYR A 429 -21.21 4.73 13.84
CA TYR A 429 -22.36 4.01 13.32
C TYR A 429 -22.99 3.10 14.37
N ARG A 430 -24.28 2.84 14.20
CA ARG A 430 -25.09 1.95 15.00
C ARG A 430 -25.73 0.93 14.07
N PHE A 431 -25.72 -0.32 14.50
CA PHE A 431 -26.46 -1.42 13.88
C PHE A 431 -27.25 -2.10 14.99
N ALA A 432 -28.56 -2.30 14.84
CA ALA A 432 -29.41 -2.77 15.94
C ALA A 432 -30.69 -3.48 15.47
N THR A 433 -31.29 -4.27 16.36
CA THR A 433 -32.57 -4.94 16.10
C THR A 433 -33.75 -3.99 16.30
N ALA A 434 -34.68 -3.99 15.35
CA ALA A 434 -35.96 -3.25 15.38
C ALA A 434 -37.03 -3.99 16.21
N GLY A 435 -36.62 -4.56 17.36
CA GLY A 435 -37.47 -5.40 18.20
C GLY A 435 -36.67 -6.22 19.21
N THR A 436 -37.39 -6.97 20.05
CA THR A 436 -36.79 -7.94 20.99
C THR A 436 -36.27 -9.16 20.21
N PRO A 437 -34.97 -9.51 20.32
CA PRO A 437 -34.45 -10.67 19.64
C PRO A 437 -35.12 -11.97 20.08
N GLN A 438 -35.34 -12.87 19.12
CA GLN A 438 -36.03 -14.13 19.31
C GLN A 438 -35.05 -15.21 19.85
N PRO A 439 -35.31 -15.82 21.02
CA PRO A 439 -34.45 -16.85 21.58
C PRO A 439 -34.37 -18.10 20.69
N GLY A 440 -33.19 -18.74 20.65
CA GLY A 440 -32.98 -20.04 19.99
C GLY A 440 -32.68 -19.96 18.48
N ARG A 441 -32.67 -18.77 17.88
CA ARG A 441 -32.34 -18.58 16.46
C ARG A 441 -30.84 -18.57 16.17
N PHE A 442 -30.51 -18.74 14.89
CA PHE A 442 -29.16 -18.56 14.37
C PHE A 442 -28.61 -17.16 14.73
N THR A 443 -27.42 -17.15 15.34
CA THR A 443 -26.67 -15.93 15.62
C THR A 443 -25.19 -16.29 15.73
N PHE A 444 -24.34 -15.66 14.93
CA PHE A 444 -22.89 -15.88 15.00
C PHE A 444 -22.10 -14.70 14.44
N ASN A 445 -21.20 -14.13 15.24
CA ASN A 445 -20.25 -13.08 14.87
C ASN A 445 -20.77 -12.03 13.86
N GLY A 446 -21.78 -11.28 14.26
CA GLY A 446 -22.37 -10.21 13.43
C GLY A 446 -23.34 -10.68 12.35
N LEU A 447 -23.60 -11.98 12.24
CA LEU A 447 -24.62 -12.58 11.36
C LEU A 447 -25.83 -13.06 12.17
N GLY A 448 -27.03 -12.94 11.60
CA GLY A 448 -28.24 -13.52 12.16
C GLY A 448 -28.96 -12.65 13.21
N GLU A 449 -29.64 -13.32 14.14
CA GLU A 449 -30.57 -12.74 15.11
C GLU A 449 -29.84 -11.98 16.22
N GLY A 450 -30.43 -10.88 16.70
CA GLY A 450 -29.97 -10.20 17.92
C GLY A 450 -28.65 -9.45 17.84
N VAL A 451 -28.04 -9.38 16.65
CA VAL A 451 -26.84 -8.58 16.39
C VAL A 451 -27.14 -7.10 16.62
N GLU A 452 -26.40 -6.50 17.54
CA GLU A 452 -26.45 -5.06 17.82
C GLU A 452 -25.10 -4.56 18.29
N TYR A 453 -24.67 -3.40 17.82
CA TYR A 453 -23.50 -2.69 18.34
C TYR A 453 -23.54 -1.22 17.91
N ASN A 454 -22.85 -0.38 18.68
CA ASN A 454 -22.37 0.90 18.18
C ASN A 454 -20.87 0.73 17.86
N ALA A 455 -20.35 1.43 16.88
CA ALA A 455 -18.95 1.34 16.48
C ALA A 455 -18.41 2.69 16.03
N TRP A 456 -17.14 2.93 16.33
CA TRP A 456 -16.36 4.02 15.78
C TRP A 456 -15.41 3.48 14.71
N ASP A 457 -15.01 4.35 13.81
CA ASP A 457 -14.12 4.09 12.69
C ASP A 457 -13.26 5.35 12.47
N ILE A 458 -11.95 5.18 12.34
CA ILE A 458 -11.01 6.25 11.99
C ILE A 458 -10.17 5.80 10.81
N GLY A 459 -10.14 6.64 9.78
CA GLY A 459 -9.52 6.35 8.49
C GLY A 459 -8.49 7.39 8.09
N LEU A 460 -7.48 6.95 7.34
CA LEU A 460 -6.54 7.78 6.59
C LEU A 460 -6.73 7.45 5.11
N LEU A 461 -6.95 8.41 4.22
CA LEU A 461 -7.08 8.19 2.77
C LEU A 461 -6.12 9.07 1.98
N TYR A 462 -5.35 8.46 1.10
CA TYR A 462 -4.29 9.11 0.32
C TYR A 462 -4.60 8.99 -1.18
N GLU A 463 -4.78 10.14 -1.83
CA GLU A 463 -5.15 10.23 -3.25
C GLU A 463 -3.90 10.15 -4.16
N ILE A 464 -3.96 9.34 -5.22
CA ILE A 464 -2.89 9.11 -6.20
C ILE A 464 -3.49 9.21 -7.61
N GLY A 465 -3.79 10.43 -8.04
CA GLY A 465 -4.48 10.69 -9.31
C GLY A 465 -5.92 10.15 -9.27
N THR A 466 -6.26 9.21 -10.15
CA THR A 466 -7.57 8.54 -10.19
C THR A 466 -7.69 7.35 -9.22
N VAL A 467 -6.58 6.92 -8.64
CA VAL A 467 -6.49 5.85 -7.64
C VAL A 467 -6.44 6.48 -6.25
N SER A 468 -6.92 5.78 -5.23
CA SER A 468 -6.69 6.15 -3.84
C SER A 468 -6.48 4.90 -3.00
N VAL A 469 -5.65 5.03 -1.97
CA VAL A 469 -5.48 4.00 -0.93
C VAL A 469 -5.92 4.59 0.40
N SER A 470 -6.33 3.76 1.34
CA SER A 470 -6.59 4.25 2.70
C SER A 470 -6.09 3.24 3.73
N VAL A 471 -6.23 3.51 5.03
CA VAL A 471 -6.21 2.53 6.13
C VAL A 471 -7.25 2.95 7.15
N ASP A 472 -8.06 2.02 7.68
CA ASP A 472 -9.03 2.33 8.75
C ASP A 472 -8.92 1.35 9.91
N ALA A 473 -9.12 1.86 11.12
CA ALA A 473 -9.32 1.08 12.33
C ALA A 473 -10.73 1.33 12.86
N SER A 474 -11.47 0.27 13.17
CA SER A 474 -12.79 0.38 13.78
C SER A 474 -12.91 -0.51 15.02
N SER A 475 -13.79 -0.14 15.95
CA SER A 475 -14.10 -1.01 17.09
C SER A 475 -15.52 -0.78 17.60
N ALA A 476 -16.16 -1.87 18.02
CA ALA A 476 -17.45 -1.82 18.67
C ALA A 476 -17.34 -1.30 20.11
N PHE A 477 -18.23 -0.40 20.50
CA PHE A 477 -18.35 0.19 21.82
C PHE A 477 -19.81 0.27 22.25
N THR A 478 -20.05 0.30 23.57
CA THR A 478 -21.40 0.41 24.19
C THR A 478 -22.40 -0.66 23.75
N THR A 479 -22.72 -1.59 24.66
CA THR A 479 -23.73 -2.65 24.48
C THR A 479 -23.61 -3.50 23.20
N PRO A 480 -22.41 -3.96 22.78
CA PRO A 480 -22.30 -4.94 21.68
C PRO A 480 -22.93 -6.29 22.06
N ARG A 481 -23.67 -6.89 21.12
CA ARG A 481 -24.40 -8.17 21.25
C ARG A 481 -24.15 -9.04 20.02
N ALA A 482 -23.92 -10.34 20.24
CA ALA A 482 -23.68 -11.35 19.21
C ALA A 482 -22.51 -11.05 18.24
N ILE A 483 -21.43 -10.44 18.74
CA ILE A 483 -20.21 -10.16 17.95
C ILE A 483 -18.94 -10.60 18.69
N TYR A 484 -17.88 -10.86 17.93
CA TYR A 484 -16.51 -10.79 18.47
C TYR A 484 -16.08 -9.32 18.48
N GLY A 485 -15.65 -8.83 19.64
CA GLY A 485 -15.20 -7.45 19.81
C GLY A 485 -13.68 -7.32 19.77
N GLY A 486 -13.21 -6.18 19.30
CA GLY A 486 -11.79 -5.89 19.12
C GLY A 486 -11.62 -4.78 18.10
N VAL A 487 -10.37 -4.38 17.85
CA VAL A 487 -10.07 -3.49 16.73
C VAL A 487 -10.08 -4.32 15.45
N ASN A 488 -11.00 -4.01 14.55
CA ASN A 488 -10.93 -4.43 13.16
C ASN A 488 -9.99 -3.46 12.47
N VAL A 489 -8.96 -3.99 11.81
CA VAL A 489 -8.15 -3.18 10.89
C VAL A 489 -8.64 -3.53 9.50
N PHE A 490 -9.19 -2.52 8.84
CA PHE A 490 -9.71 -2.69 7.51
C PHE A 490 -8.69 -2.28 6.49
N PHE A 491 -8.83 -2.99 5.39
CA PHE A 491 -7.91 -3.06 4.31
C PHE A 491 -8.66 -2.82 2.96
N GLY A 492 -8.04 -2.35 1.87
CA GLY A 492 -8.65 -1.90 0.60
C GLY A 492 -8.07 -0.69 -0.17
N ALA A 493 -8.23 -0.68 -1.51
CA ALA A 493 -7.78 0.34 -2.48
C ALA A 493 -8.93 0.70 -3.44
N MET A 494 -8.94 1.93 -3.97
CA MET A 494 -10.07 2.53 -4.71
C MET A 494 -9.65 3.13 -6.06
N ILE A 495 -10.58 3.19 -7.00
CA ILE A 495 -10.43 3.87 -8.29
C ILE A 495 -11.73 4.61 -8.64
N THR A 496 -11.59 5.80 -9.23
CA THR A 496 -12.70 6.53 -9.87
C THR A 496 -12.37 6.71 -11.36
N LEU A 497 -13.30 6.37 -12.24
CA LEU A 497 -13.18 6.39 -13.71
C LEU A 497 -14.33 7.17 -14.36
#